data_AF-A0AB38AX87-F1
#
_entry.id   AF-A0AB38AX87-F1
#
_cell.length_a   1.000
_cell.length_b   1.000
_cell.length_c   1.000
_cell.angle_alpha   90.00
_cell.angle_beta   90.00
_cell.angle_gamma   90.00
#
_symmetry.space_group_name_H-M   'P 1'
#
loop_
_entity.id
_entity.type
_entity.pdbx_description
1 polymer ?
#
loop_
_entity_poly.entity_id
_entity_poly.type
_entity_poly.pdbx_seq_one_letter_code
_entity_poly.pdbx_strand_id
1 'polypeptide(L)'
;MSANAPLRPGGRVPERERSPWRRGRAVAGGVLLLCGALLLPLGLAATWARAELTETDSYVAAVAPLAQNPAVQNAVVDDVTDGVMAHVRLDGLLDAVPRAERPALRKHFTRGLRQFVATQVRQVVTGRGFPAVWNGVHRTAHRSLDGSLTASGRSAVTLDLTPVVERVKRQLSHNGMGLDLLRRVPRAGVEIVLLKAPDVPRIRAVYRIVRTGALLLPPAAALCLTGGLLLARQRRRALICTGLGCAAAAALLAAALALVRGRALEALPAVISRPAADAYADALTGPLLTGVWLIVGAGTLTAALAAAGPPAARTLRARRLARAAAGP
;
A
#
# COMPACT_ATOMS: atom_id res chain seq x y z
N MET A 1 49.93 66.87 -40.67
CA MET A 1 49.09 65.91 -41.44
C MET A 1 49.04 64.61 -40.63
N SER A 2 48.14 64.48 -39.65
CA SER A 2 46.70 64.14 -39.73
C SER A 2 46.43 62.77 -40.37
N ALA A 3 46.15 61.77 -39.53
CA ALA A 3 45.44 60.55 -39.90
C ALA A 3 44.67 60.04 -38.67
N ASN A 4 43.63 60.78 -38.28
CA ASN A 4 42.59 60.29 -37.38
C ASN A 4 41.72 59.28 -38.12
N ALA A 5 41.77 58.02 -37.72
CA ALA A 5 40.78 57.02 -38.13
C ALA A 5 39.47 57.24 -37.34
N PRO A 6 38.29 57.20 -37.97
CA PRO A 6 37.04 57.41 -37.25
C PRO A 6 36.66 56.14 -36.46
N LEU A 7 36.55 56.28 -35.14
CA LEU A 7 35.83 55.35 -34.29
C LEU A 7 34.35 55.37 -34.70
N ARG A 8 33.81 54.24 -35.18
CA ARG A 8 32.36 54.04 -35.33
C ARG A 8 31.78 53.63 -33.96
N PRO A 9 30.94 54.45 -33.29
CA PRO A 9 30.19 54.03 -32.13
C PRO A 9 28.80 53.58 -32.61
N GLY A 10 28.43 52.31 -32.39
CA GLY A 10 27.07 51.87 -32.68
C GLY A 10 26.91 50.46 -33.18
N GLY A 11 27.69 49.51 -32.68
CA GLY A 11 27.26 48.11 -32.71
C GLY A 11 26.11 47.93 -31.74
N ARG A 12 24.86 48.18 -32.18
CA ARG A 12 23.69 47.65 -31.49
C ARG A 12 23.89 46.13 -31.47
N VAL A 13 24.15 45.58 -30.28
CA VAL A 13 24.13 44.12 -30.08
C VAL A 13 22.77 43.68 -30.61
N PRO A 14 22.69 42.79 -31.61
CA PRO A 14 21.39 42.27 -32.03
C PRO A 14 20.78 41.63 -30.80
N GLU A 15 19.74 42.27 -30.28
CA GLU A 15 18.90 41.74 -29.24
C GLU A 15 18.45 40.38 -29.76
N ARG A 16 19.07 39.32 -29.23
CA ARG A 16 18.82 37.95 -29.70
C ARG A 16 17.33 37.71 -29.52
N GLU A 17 16.57 37.89 -30.59
CA GLU A 17 15.17 37.51 -30.67
C GLU A 17 15.14 36.03 -30.31
N ARG A 18 14.72 35.76 -29.07
CA ARG A 18 14.58 34.40 -28.57
C ARG A 18 13.38 33.83 -29.32
N SER A 19 13.68 33.22 -30.47
CA SER A 19 12.72 32.58 -31.38
C SER A 19 11.62 31.88 -30.56
N PRO A 20 10.33 32.16 -30.82
CA PRO A 20 9.21 31.61 -30.06
C PRO A 20 9.25 30.08 -29.99
N TRP A 21 9.82 29.45 -31.03
CA TRP A 21 10.03 28.01 -31.12
C TRP A 21 10.98 27.45 -30.03
N ARG A 22 11.98 28.23 -29.59
CA ARG A 22 12.87 27.85 -28.49
C ARG A 22 12.19 27.95 -27.12
N ARG A 23 11.23 28.87 -26.95
CA ARG A 23 10.43 28.99 -25.72
C ARG A 23 9.42 27.85 -25.62
N GLY A 24 8.72 27.52 -26.72
CA GLY A 24 7.78 26.40 -26.76
C GLY A 24 8.40 25.06 -26.38
N ARG A 25 9.59 24.73 -26.90
CA ARG A 25 10.31 23.50 -26.54
C ARG A 25 10.72 23.43 -25.06
N ALA A 26 11.08 24.56 -24.46
CA ALA A 26 11.46 24.62 -23.05
C ALA A 26 10.25 24.43 -22.12
N VAL A 27 9.12 25.04 -22.47
CA VAL A 27 7.85 24.86 -21.75
C VAL A 27 7.35 23.42 -21.88
N ALA A 28 7.31 22.87 -23.09
CA ALA A 28 6.91 21.48 -23.33
C ALA A 28 7.79 20.49 -22.55
N GLY A 29 9.11 20.68 -22.56
CA GLY A 29 10.04 19.86 -21.77
C GLY A 29 9.78 19.97 -20.26
N GLY A 30 9.52 21.17 -19.74
CA GLY A 30 9.17 21.37 -18.33
C GLY A 30 7.87 20.68 -17.93
N VAL A 31 6.82 20.79 -18.75
CA VAL A 31 5.54 20.11 -18.53
C VAL A 31 5.70 18.60 -18.55
N LEU A 32 6.45 18.04 -19.52
CA LEU A 32 6.75 16.61 -19.59
C LEU A 32 7.46 16.09 -18.34
N LEU A 33 8.44 16.84 -17.83
CA LEU A 33 9.14 16.47 -16.60
C LEU A 33 8.24 16.53 -15.37
N LEU A 34 7.40 17.56 -15.27
CA LEU A 34 6.43 17.68 -14.18
C LEU A 34 5.41 16.53 -14.21
N CYS A 35 4.84 16.24 -15.38
CA CYS A 35 3.95 15.11 -15.58
C CYS A 35 4.64 13.80 -15.19
N GLY A 36 5.84 13.54 -15.72
CA GLY A 36 6.62 12.34 -15.41
C GLY A 36 6.90 12.18 -13.91
N ALA A 37 7.22 13.28 -13.23
CA ALA A 37 7.46 13.29 -11.78
C ALA A 37 6.23 12.94 -10.94
N LEU A 38 5.02 13.33 -11.39
CA LEU A 38 3.76 12.96 -10.75
C LEU A 38 3.32 11.53 -11.12
N LEU A 39 3.49 11.16 -12.39
CA LEU A 39 3.12 9.85 -12.92
C LEU A 39 3.93 8.71 -12.30
N LEU A 40 5.18 8.96 -11.90
CA LEU A 40 6.06 7.95 -11.31
C LEU A 40 5.50 7.35 -10.00
N PRO A 41 5.24 8.13 -8.93
CA PRO A 41 4.68 7.59 -7.69
C PRO A 41 3.24 7.08 -7.88
N LEU A 42 2.45 7.70 -8.76
CA LEU A 42 1.11 7.20 -9.10
C LEU A 42 1.17 5.84 -9.81
N GLY A 43 2.15 5.65 -10.70
CA GLY A 43 2.41 4.37 -11.37
C GLY A 43 2.78 3.29 -10.37
N LEU A 44 3.68 3.59 -9.42
CA LEU A 44 4.02 2.69 -8.33
C LEU A 44 2.79 2.31 -7.49
N ALA A 45 1.97 3.29 -7.10
CA ALA A 45 0.75 3.05 -6.34
C ALA A 45 -0.25 2.18 -7.12
N ALA A 46 -0.42 2.43 -8.42
CA ALA A 46 -1.29 1.62 -9.27
C ALA A 46 -0.76 0.19 -9.43
N THR A 47 0.55 -0.01 -9.61
CA THR A 47 1.16 -1.35 -9.71
C THR A 47 1.05 -2.12 -8.40
N TRP A 48 1.28 -1.46 -7.26
CA TRP A 48 1.08 -2.06 -5.94
C TRP A 48 -0.39 -2.43 -5.73
N ALA A 49 -1.31 -1.51 -6.01
CA ALA A 49 -2.74 -1.77 -5.84
C ALA A 49 -3.21 -2.91 -6.75
N ARG A 50 -2.66 -3.04 -7.96
CA ARG A 50 -2.93 -4.19 -8.82
C ARG A 50 -2.41 -5.49 -8.20
N ALA A 51 -1.16 -5.53 -7.74
CA ALA A 51 -0.59 -6.71 -7.11
C ALA A 51 -1.42 -7.14 -5.88
N GLU A 52 -1.79 -6.20 -5.01
CA GLU A 52 -2.52 -6.51 -3.78
C GLU A 52 -4.00 -6.87 -4.02
N LEU A 53 -4.67 -6.14 -4.92
CA LEU A 53 -6.11 -6.31 -5.14
C LEU A 53 -6.44 -7.43 -6.12
N THR A 54 -5.54 -7.75 -7.06
CA THR A 54 -5.85 -8.66 -8.18
C THR A 54 -5.00 -9.92 -8.17
N GLU A 55 -3.82 -9.91 -7.55
CA GLU A 55 -2.92 -11.06 -7.55
C GLU A 55 -2.93 -11.73 -6.18
N THR A 56 -3.60 -12.89 -6.09
CA THR A 56 -3.78 -13.59 -4.81
C THR A 56 -2.47 -13.90 -4.11
N ASP A 57 -1.41 -14.29 -4.83
CA ASP A 57 -0.15 -14.68 -4.19
C ASP A 57 0.63 -13.48 -3.65
N SER A 58 0.56 -12.31 -4.31
CA SER A 58 1.11 -11.06 -3.79
C SER A 58 0.40 -10.65 -2.48
N TYR A 59 -0.93 -10.70 -2.48
CA TYR A 59 -1.73 -10.45 -1.27
C TYR A 59 -1.39 -11.40 -0.13
N VAL A 60 -1.36 -12.71 -0.41
CA VAL A 60 -1.04 -13.73 0.60
C VAL A 60 0.37 -13.54 1.13
N ALA A 61 1.34 -13.15 0.30
CA ALA A 61 2.70 -12.85 0.74
C ALA A 61 2.75 -11.64 1.69
N ALA A 62 1.95 -10.60 1.45
CA ALA A 62 1.85 -9.44 2.33
C ALA A 62 1.30 -9.82 3.71
N VAL A 63 0.23 -10.62 3.76
CA VAL A 63 -0.42 -10.99 5.04
C VAL A 63 0.19 -12.22 5.73
N ALA A 64 1.03 -13.01 5.06
CA ALA A 64 1.60 -14.23 5.63
C ALA A 64 2.36 -14.02 6.96
N PRO A 65 3.18 -12.96 7.13
CA PRO A 65 3.88 -12.70 8.40
C PRO A 65 2.93 -12.43 9.57
N LEU A 66 1.70 -11.96 9.30
CA LEU A 66 0.70 -11.66 10.33
C LEU A 66 0.26 -12.90 11.11
N ALA A 67 0.42 -14.09 10.54
CA ALA A 67 0.17 -15.34 11.25
C ALA A 67 1.00 -15.49 12.53
N GLN A 68 2.14 -14.79 12.61
CA GLN A 68 3.06 -14.81 13.73
C GLN A 68 3.00 -13.51 14.57
N ASN A 69 2.17 -12.54 14.17
CA ASN A 69 2.05 -11.29 14.89
C ASN A 69 1.18 -11.48 16.16
N PRO A 70 1.69 -11.14 17.36
CA PRO A 70 0.97 -11.40 18.61
C PRO A 70 -0.35 -10.60 18.72
N ALA A 71 -0.43 -9.40 18.16
CA ALA A 71 -1.67 -8.62 18.17
C ALA A 71 -2.76 -9.28 17.32
N VAL A 72 -2.40 -9.81 16.16
CA VAL A 72 -3.30 -10.54 15.27
C VAL A 72 -3.70 -11.88 15.89
N GLN A 73 -2.75 -12.63 16.45
CA GLN A 73 -3.03 -13.88 17.14
C GLN A 73 -3.99 -13.67 18.32
N ASN A 74 -3.81 -12.62 19.11
CA ASN A 74 -4.71 -12.27 20.22
C ASN A 74 -6.12 -11.95 19.71
N ALA A 75 -6.25 -11.15 18.66
CA ALA A 75 -7.55 -10.84 18.06
C ALA A 75 -8.26 -12.11 17.56
N VAL A 76 -7.55 -13.00 16.87
CA VAL A 76 -8.11 -14.29 16.41
C VAL A 76 -8.55 -15.16 17.60
N VAL A 77 -7.76 -15.20 18.68
CA VAL A 77 -8.13 -15.96 19.89
C VAL A 77 -9.41 -15.40 20.50
N ASP A 78 -9.50 -14.08 20.64
CA ASP A 78 -10.67 -13.42 21.23
C ASP A 78 -11.93 -13.62 20.37
N ASP A 79 -11.83 -13.40 19.06
CA ASP A 79 -12.94 -13.56 18.11
C ASP A 79 -13.47 -15.00 18.06
N VAL A 80 -12.56 -15.98 17.99
CA VAL A 80 -12.94 -17.40 17.99
C VAL A 80 -13.52 -17.81 19.34
N THR A 81 -12.94 -17.32 20.44
CA THR A 81 -13.46 -17.60 21.79
C THR A 81 -14.87 -17.04 21.94
N ASP A 82 -15.11 -15.81 21.51
CA ASP A 82 -16.43 -15.17 21.61
C ASP A 82 -17.46 -15.83 20.69
N GLY A 83 -17.05 -16.24 19.49
CA GLY A 83 -17.89 -17.04 18.60
C GLY A 83 -18.29 -18.38 19.22
N VAL A 84 -17.39 -19.06 19.91
CA VAL A 84 -17.70 -20.32 20.63
C VAL A 84 -18.61 -20.04 21.83
N MET A 85 -18.28 -19.05 22.65
CA MET A 85 -19.04 -18.71 23.85
C MET A 85 -20.48 -18.26 23.54
N ALA A 86 -20.71 -17.64 22.37
CA ALA A 86 -22.05 -17.26 21.92
C ALA A 86 -23.00 -18.47 21.72
N HIS A 87 -22.46 -19.67 21.53
CA HIS A 87 -23.25 -20.89 21.35
C HIS A 87 -23.40 -21.72 22.63
N VAL A 88 -22.73 -21.34 23.73
CA VAL A 88 -22.82 -22.05 25.01
C VAL A 88 -24.08 -21.62 25.75
N ARG A 89 -25.01 -22.56 25.96
CA ARG A 89 -26.21 -22.36 26.77
C ARG A 89 -26.02 -22.95 28.16
N LEU A 90 -25.97 -22.10 29.19
CA LEU A 90 -25.78 -22.51 30.59
C LEU A 90 -27.10 -22.66 31.36
N ASP A 91 -28.22 -22.29 30.74
CA ASP A 91 -29.47 -22.06 31.47
C ASP A 91 -30.00 -23.36 32.11
N GLY A 92 -29.92 -24.49 31.40
CA GLY A 92 -30.33 -25.80 31.94
C GLY A 92 -29.36 -26.41 32.98
N LEU A 93 -28.11 -25.93 33.06
CA LEU A 93 -27.13 -26.45 34.04
C LEU A 93 -27.32 -25.84 35.44
N LEU A 94 -27.97 -24.68 35.51
CA LEU A 94 -28.13 -23.88 36.73
C LEU A 94 -29.51 -24.07 37.38
N ASP A 95 -30.37 -24.93 36.83
CA ASP A 95 -31.73 -25.14 37.32
C ASP A 95 -31.76 -25.81 38.71
N ALA A 96 -30.74 -26.58 39.05
CA ALA A 96 -30.56 -27.20 40.37
C ALA A 96 -30.07 -26.22 41.46
N VAL A 97 -29.68 -24.99 41.09
CA VAL A 97 -29.10 -24.00 42.02
C VAL A 97 -30.16 -22.99 42.48
N PRO A 98 -30.15 -22.54 43.75
CA PRO A 98 -31.04 -21.47 44.22
C PRO A 98 -30.94 -20.21 43.36
N ARG A 99 -32.07 -19.58 43.02
CA ARG A 99 -32.14 -18.42 42.10
C ARG A 99 -31.23 -17.25 42.50
N ALA A 100 -30.99 -17.05 43.79
CA ALA A 100 -30.14 -16.00 44.32
C ALA A 100 -28.64 -16.18 43.95
N GLU A 101 -28.17 -17.42 43.78
CA GLU A 101 -26.75 -17.73 43.53
C GLU A 101 -26.43 -17.94 42.04
N ARG A 102 -27.47 -18.21 41.22
CA ARG A 102 -27.33 -18.43 39.76
C ARG A 102 -26.52 -17.33 39.06
N PRO A 103 -26.72 -16.02 39.29
CA PRO A 103 -25.98 -14.99 38.56
C PRO A 103 -24.47 -15.01 38.84
N ALA A 104 -24.09 -15.22 40.10
CA ALA A 104 -22.69 -15.27 40.53
C ALA A 104 -22.00 -16.52 39.97
N LEU A 105 -22.66 -17.69 40.07
CA LEU A 105 -22.14 -18.95 39.57
C LEU A 105 -22.05 -18.95 38.03
N ARG A 106 -23.06 -18.41 37.34
CA ARG A 106 -23.04 -18.22 35.88
C ARG A 106 -21.84 -17.39 35.46
N LYS A 107 -21.59 -16.26 36.12
CA LYS A 107 -20.45 -15.39 35.82
C LYS A 107 -19.11 -16.08 36.04
N HIS A 108 -18.96 -16.81 37.15
CA HIS A 108 -17.73 -17.54 37.47
C HIS A 108 -17.47 -18.67 36.46
N PHE A 109 -18.48 -19.51 36.19
CA PHE A 109 -18.37 -20.61 35.24
C PHE A 109 -18.13 -20.10 33.81
N THR A 110 -18.84 -19.06 33.37
CA THR A 110 -18.64 -18.44 32.06
C THR A 110 -17.21 -17.92 31.91
N ARG A 111 -16.67 -17.26 32.94
CA ARG A 111 -15.28 -16.77 32.92
C ARG A 111 -14.28 -17.94 32.87
N GLY A 112 -14.46 -18.97 33.69
CA GLY A 112 -13.60 -20.16 33.69
C GLY A 112 -13.61 -20.88 32.35
N LEU A 113 -14.80 -21.09 31.77
CA LEU A 113 -14.96 -21.71 30.46
C LEU A 113 -14.35 -20.84 29.35
N ARG A 114 -14.58 -19.52 29.36
CA ARG A 114 -13.97 -18.59 28.40
C ARG A 114 -12.45 -18.65 28.46
N GLN A 115 -11.87 -18.67 29.66
CA GLN A 115 -10.41 -18.79 29.84
C GLN A 115 -9.87 -20.13 29.33
N PHE A 116 -10.57 -21.22 29.60
CA PHE A 116 -10.22 -22.54 29.09
C PHE A 116 -10.24 -22.57 27.56
N VAL A 117 -11.35 -22.13 26.94
CA VAL A 117 -11.49 -22.04 25.48
C VAL A 117 -10.40 -21.16 24.88
N ALA A 118 -10.18 -19.96 25.43
CA ALA A 118 -9.13 -19.04 24.96
C ALA A 118 -7.73 -19.68 25.04
N THR A 119 -7.44 -20.47 26.09
CA THR A 119 -6.16 -21.18 26.22
C THR A 119 -5.99 -22.24 25.14
N GLN A 120 -7.03 -23.03 24.87
CA GLN A 120 -7.01 -24.05 23.83
C GLN A 120 -6.87 -23.43 22.43
N VAL A 121 -7.65 -22.39 22.14
CA VAL A 121 -7.58 -21.66 20.86
C VAL A 121 -6.19 -21.03 20.70
N ARG A 122 -5.63 -20.44 21.76
CA ARG A 122 -4.28 -19.86 21.74
C ARG A 122 -3.22 -20.90 21.38
N GLN A 123 -3.25 -22.09 21.98
CA GLN A 123 -2.31 -23.16 21.64
C GLN A 123 -2.35 -23.51 20.15
N VAL A 124 -3.55 -23.55 19.57
CA VAL A 124 -3.75 -23.79 18.13
C VAL A 124 -3.19 -22.64 17.28
N VAL A 125 -3.54 -21.40 17.63
CA VAL A 125 -3.15 -20.19 16.89
C VAL A 125 -1.64 -19.93 16.95
N THR A 126 -0.99 -20.24 18.07
CA THR A 126 0.47 -20.14 18.20
C THR A 126 1.20 -21.37 17.67
N GLY A 127 0.46 -22.41 17.25
CA GLY A 127 1.03 -23.68 16.80
C GLY A 127 1.71 -23.58 15.43
N ARG A 128 2.64 -24.52 15.16
CA ARG A 128 3.41 -24.56 13.90
C ARG A 128 2.56 -24.70 12.64
N GLY A 129 1.36 -25.26 12.75
CA GLY A 129 0.42 -25.44 11.63
C GLY A 129 -0.39 -24.19 11.28
N PHE A 130 -0.46 -23.20 12.17
CA PHE A 130 -1.30 -22.01 11.99
C PHE A 130 -0.94 -21.18 10.75
N PRO A 131 0.34 -20.89 10.43
CA PRO A 131 0.70 -20.13 9.22
C PRO A 131 0.19 -20.77 7.92
N ALA A 132 0.16 -22.10 7.83
CA ALA A 132 -0.38 -22.80 6.67
C ALA A 132 -1.90 -22.64 6.57
N VAL A 133 -2.62 -22.74 7.71
CA VAL A 133 -4.07 -22.52 7.79
C VAL A 133 -4.39 -21.08 7.39
N TRP A 134 -3.68 -20.12 7.99
CA TRP A 134 -3.78 -18.69 7.72
C TRP A 134 -3.65 -18.37 6.22
N ASN A 135 -2.56 -18.81 5.60
CA ASN A 135 -2.32 -18.60 4.17
C ASN A 135 -3.39 -19.27 3.31
N GLY A 136 -3.86 -20.45 3.71
CA GLY A 136 -4.94 -21.16 3.02
C GLY A 136 -6.26 -20.40 3.07
N VAL A 137 -6.64 -19.90 4.25
CA VAL A 137 -7.84 -19.09 4.49
C VAL A 137 -7.79 -17.81 3.66
N HIS A 138 -6.72 -17.03 3.78
CA HIS A 138 -6.54 -15.78 3.03
C HIS A 138 -6.58 -15.99 1.51
N ARG A 139 -5.89 -17.03 1.01
CA ARG A 139 -5.91 -17.38 -0.42
C ARG A 139 -7.31 -17.74 -0.90
N THR A 140 -8.07 -18.47 -0.10
CA THR A 140 -9.42 -18.91 -0.46
C THR A 140 -10.40 -17.74 -0.41
N ALA A 141 -10.30 -16.88 0.60
CA ALA A 141 -11.10 -15.67 0.73
C ALA A 141 -10.83 -14.69 -0.44
N HIS A 142 -9.55 -14.46 -0.79
CA HIS A 142 -9.17 -13.58 -1.89
C HIS A 142 -9.68 -14.08 -3.25
N ARG A 143 -9.59 -15.39 -3.53
CA ARG A 143 -10.15 -15.97 -4.76
C ARG A 143 -11.67 -15.90 -4.82
N SER A 144 -12.36 -16.11 -3.69
CA SER A 144 -13.82 -15.97 -3.63
C SER A 144 -14.22 -14.51 -3.94
N LEU A 145 -13.48 -13.55 -3.36
CA LEU A 145 -13.68 -12.13 -3.63
C LEU A 145 -13.40 -11.78 -5.10
N ASP A 146 -12.27 -12.22 -5.66
CA ASP A 146 -11.94 -11.95 -7.06
C ASP A 146 -12.96 -12.57 -8.03
N GLY A 147 -13.42 -13.80 -7.78
CA GLY A 147 -14.51 -14.42 -8.53
C GLY A 147 -15.81 -13.61 -8.47
N SER A 148 -16.17 -13.12 -7.29
CA SER A 148 -17.37 -12.29 -7.10
C SER A 148 -17.26 -10.90 -7.79
N LEU A 149 -16.06 -10.32 -7.86
CA LEU A 149 -15.80 -9.02 -8.49
C LEU A 149 -15.66 -9.11 -10.01
N THR A 150 -15.20 -10.25 -10.52
CA THR A 150 -15.06 -10.53 -11.97
C THR A 150 -16.36 -11.04 -12.58
N ALA A 151 -17.28 -11.59 -11.78
CA ALA A 151 -18.62 -11.98 -12.23
C ALA A 151 -19.33 -10.81 -12.94
N SER A 152 -19.85 -11.11 -14.13
CA SER A 152 -20.57 -10.19 -15.00
C SER A 152 -22.00 -9.97 -14.48
N GLY A 153 -22.34 -8.75 -14.06
CA GLY A 153 -23.70 -8.42 -13.61
C GLY A 153 -23.78 -7.13 -12.78
N ARG A 154 -25.00 -6.58 -12.63
CA ARG A 154 -25.32 -5.44 -11.73
C ARG A 154 -25.71 -5.90 -10.31
N SER A 155 -25.71 -7.20 -10.06
CA SER A 155 -26.16 -7.82 -8.82
C SER A 155 -25.17 -7.56 -7.68
N ALA A 156 -25.66 -7.65 -6.44
CA ALA A 156 -24.84 -7.55 -5.25
C ALA A 156 -23.69 -8.56 -5.28
N VAL A 157 -22.51 -8.13 -4.85
CA VAL A 157 -21.34 -8.99 -4.72
C VAL A 157 -21.46 -9.72 -3.40
N THR A 158 -21.97 -10.95 -3.43
CA THR A 158 -22.02 -11.84 -2.27
C THR A 158 -20.70 -12.60 -2.18
N LEU A 159 -20.09 -12.60 -0.99
CA LEU A 159 -18.89 -13.40 -0.75
C LEU A 159 -19.34 -14.75 -0.20
N ASP A 160 -19.14 -15.80 -1.00
CA ASP A 160 -19.31 -17.17 -0.53
C ASP A 160 -18.09 -17.57 0.32
N LEU A 161 -18.31 -17.69 1.63
CA LEU A 161 -17.30 -18.14 2.59
C LEU A 161 -17.29 -19.67 2.77
N THR A 162 -18.18 -20.41 2.10
CA THR A 162 -18.20 -21.87 2.13
C THR A 162 -16.83 -22.48 1.81
N PRO A 163 -16.09 -22.03 0.77
CA PRO A 163 -14.76 -22.56 0.48
C PRO A 163 -13.75 -22.32 1.61
N VAL A 164 -13.89 -21.21 2.34
CA VAL A 164 -13.03 -20.86 3.48
C VAL A 164 -13.31 -21.80 4.64
N VAL A 165 -14.58 -22.00 4.99
CA VAL A 165 -15.01 -22.92 6.05
C VAL A 165 -14.53 -24.35 5.78
N GLU A 166 -14.70 -24.83 4.54
CA GLU A 166 -14.23 -26.15 4.15
C GLU A 166 -12.70 -26.28 4.19
N ARG A 167 -11.97 -25.21 3.88
CA ARG A 167 -10.52 -25.20 4.02
C ARG A 167 -10.08 -25.29 5.47
N VAL A 168 -10.71 -24.53 6.37
CA VAL A 168 -10.42 -24.58 7.81
C VAL A 168 -10.64 -25.99 8.33
N LYS A 169 -11.79 -26.62 8.01
CA LYS A 169 -12.09 -28.00 8.42
C LYS A 169 -11.05 -29.01 7.95
N ARG A 170 -10.70 -28.98 6.66
CA ARG A 170 -9.69 -29.90 6.10
C ARG A 170 -8.34 -29.74 6.78
N GLN A 171 -7.91 -28.50 7.00
CA GLN A 171 -6.58 -28.25 7.52
C GLN A 171 -6.46 -28.53 9.02
N LEU A 172 -7.55 -28.35 9.79
CA LEU A 172 -7.62 -28.79 11.18
C LEU A 172 -7.64 -30.32 11.29
N SER A 173 -8.37 -31.02 10.42
CA SER A 173 -8.39 -32.48 10.37
C SER A 173 -7.03 -33.08 9.99
N HIS A 174 -6.34 -32.49 9.02
CA HIS A 174 -5.06 -33.02 8.52
C HIS A 174 -3.90 -32.79 9.49
N ASN A 175 -3.89 -31.67 10.20
CA ASN A 175 -2.82 -31.31 11.14
C ASN A 175 -3.00 -31.93 12.54
N GLY A 176 -3.93 -32.90 12.70
CA GLY A 176 -4.22 -33.51 14.00
C GLY A 176 -4.82 -32.55 15.03
N MET A 177 -5.24 -31.35 14.61
CA MET A 177 -5.88 -30.33 15.45
C MET A 177 -7.37 -30.66 15.58
N GLY A 178 -7.66 -31.83 16.15
CA GLY A 178 -8.99 -32.40 16.34
C GLY A 178 -9.84 -31.63 17.33
N LEU A 179 -10.35 -30.46 16.92
CA LEU A 179 -11.47 -29.83 17.61
C LEU A 179 -12.77 -30.53 17.16
N ASP A 180 -13.15 -31.57 17.88
CA ASP A 180 -14.41 -32.32 17.70
C ASP A 180 -15.67 -31.42 17.83
N LEU A 181 -15.47 -30.16 18.24
CA LEU A 181 -16.42 -29.05 18.23
C LEU A 181 -16.95 -28.69 16.82
N LEU A 182 -16.22 -29.01 15.75
CA LEU A 182 -16.59 -28.64 14.37
C LEU A 182 -17.64 -29.54 13.71
N ARG A 183 -17.98 -30.70 14.31
CA ARG A 183 -19.05 -31.58 13.79
C ARG A 183 -20.45 -30.98 13.91
N ARG A 184 -20.64 -29.96 14.75
CA ARG A 184 -21.94 -29.30 15.00
C ARG A 184 -22.07 -27.89 14.44
N VAL A 185 -21.05 -27.35 13.78
CA VAL A 185 -21.19 -26.07 13.08
C VAL A 185 -22.07 -26.30 11.84
N PRO A 186 -23.25 -25.65 11.73
CA PRO A 186 -24.14 -25.84 10.59
C PRO A 186 -23.38 -25.55 9.29
N ARG A 187 -23.58 -26.38 8.26
CA ARG A 187 -23.07 -26.17 6.88
C ARG A 187 -23.74 -24.97 6.18
N ALA A 188 -24.41 -24.09 6.92
CA ALA A 188 -25.16 -22.98 6.34
C ALA A 188 -24.19 -22.12 5.56
N GLY A 189 -24.45 -21.95 4.26
CA GLY A 189 -23.68 -21.07 3.39
C GLY A 189 -23.64 -19.69 4.01
N VAL A 190 -22.47 -19.30 4.52
CA VAL A 190 -22.29 -17.98 5.11
C VAL A 190 -22.01 -17.04 3.95
N GLU A 191 -23.08 -16.65 3.26
CA GLU A 191 -23.02 -15.53 2.33
C GLU A 191 -22.97 -14.25 3.15
N ILE A 192 -21.77 -13.68 3.28
CA ILE A 192 -21.64 -12.34 3.84
C ILE A 192 -21.76 -11.35 2.69
N VAL A 193 -22.74 -10.46 2.80
CA VAL A 193 -22.85 -9.29 1.92
C VAL A 193 -21.68 -8.36 2.26
N LEU A 194 -20.55 -8.56 1.60
CA LEU A 194 -19.33 -7.78 1.83
C LEU A 194 -19.48 -6.34 1.34
N LEU A 195 -20.18 -6.16 0.22
CA LEU A 195 -20.46 -4.86 -0.40
C LEU A 195 -21.97 -4.65 -0.50
N LYS A 196 -22.44 -3.56 0.10
CA LYS A 196 -23.81 -3.07 -0.15
C LYS A 196 -23.94 -2.70 -1.63
N ALA A 197 -25.08 -3.03 -2.23
CA ALA A 197 -25.38 -2.78 -3.65
C ALA A 197 -25.01 -1.37 -4.21
N PRO A 198 -25.17 -0.24 -3.47
CA PRO A 198 -24.81 1.08 -4.00
C PRO A 198 -23.31 1.30 -4.21
N ASP A 199 -22.42 0.56 -3.54
CA ASP A 199 -20.97 0.77 -3.60
C ASP A 199 -20.27 -0.06 -4.69
N VAL A 200 -20.94 -1.10 -5.20
CA VAL A 200 -20.43 -2.03 -6.21
C VAL A 200 -19.97 -1.32 -7.50
N PRO A 201 -20.72 -0.35 -8.08
CA PRO A 201 -20.29 0.34 -9.29
C PRO A 201 -19.02 1.16 -9.08
N ARG A 202 -18.90 1.82 -7.92
CA ARG A 202 -17.75 2.66 -7.56
C ARG A 202 -16.49 1.82 -7.37
N ILE A 203 -16.59 0.71 -6.65
CA ILE A 203 -15.47 -0.19 -6.40
C ILE A 203 -15.02 -0.86 -7.69
N ARG A 204 -15.95 -1.26 -8.57
CA ARG A 204 -15.61 -1.83 -9.88
C ARG A 204 -14.94 -0.80 -10.80
N ALA A 205 -15.35 0.47 -10.73
CA ALA A 205 -14.68 1.56 -11.46
C ALA A 205 -13.23 1.76 -10.96
N VAL A 206 -13.03 1.80 -9.65
CA VAL A 206 -11.67 1.89 -9.05
C VAL A 206 -10.83 0.68 -9.48
N TYR A 207 -11.36 -0.54 -9.41
CA TYR A 207 -10.66 -1.75 -9.83
C TYR A 207 -10.22 -1.68 -11.31
N ARG A 208 -11.08 -1.19 -12.21
CA ARG A 208 -10.71 -0.98 -13.63
C ARG A 208 -9.63 0.09 -13.78
N ILE A 209 -9.78 1.24 -13.10
CA ILE A 209 -8.80 2.33 -13.14
C ILE A 209 -7.43 1.83 -12.66
N VAL A 210 -7.38 1.08 -11.56
CA VAL A 210 -6.15 0.48 -11.04
C VAL A 210 -5.56 -0.50 -12.04
N ARG A 211 -6.36 -1.42 -12.58
CA ARG A 211 -5.87 -2.45 -13.52
C ARG A 211 -5.31 -1.85 -14.81
N THR A 212 -6.01 -0.89 -15.39
CA THR A 212 -5.60 -0.21 -16.62
C THR A 212 -4.46 0.78 -16.35
N GLY A 213 -4.56 1.52 -15.24
CA GLY A 213 -3.56 2.48 -14.81
C GLY A 213 -2.21 1.83 -14.51
N ALA A 214 -2.19 0.69 -13.82
CA ALA A 214 -0.97 -0.06 -13.53
C ALA A 214 -0.20 -0.46 -14.80
N LEU A 215 -0.89 -0.64 -15.93
CA LEU A 215 -0.26 -0.99 -17.21
C LEU A 215 0.23 0.25 -17.97
N LEU A 216 -0.50 1.37 -17.90
CA LEU A 216 -0.25 2.56 -18.71
C LEU A 216 0.62 3.61 -18.00
N LEU A 217 0.48 3.77 -16.67
CA LEU A 217 1.20 4.80 -15.92
C LEU A 217 2.72 4.60 -15.92
N PRO A 218 3.28 3.40 -15.67
CA PRO A 218 4.73 3.21 -15.69
C PRO A 218 5.40 3.58 -17.03
N PRO A 219 4.93 3.10 -18.20
CA PRO A 219 5.53 3.50 -19.48
C PRO A 219 5.26 4.97 -19.80
N ALA A 220 4.10 5.53 -19.45
CA ALA A 220 3.83 6.95 -19.62
C ALA A 220 4.78 7.82 -18.79
N ALA A 221 5.05 7.45 -17.53
CA ALA A 221 6.04 8.11 -16.70
C ALA A 221 7.43 8.08 -17.35
N ALA A 222 7.85 6.91 -17.83
CA ALA A 222 9.15 6.75 -18.50
C ALA A 222 9.25 7.60 -19.78
N LEU A 223 8.21 7.64 -20.61
CA LEU A 223 8.15 8.46 -21.82
C LEU A 223 8.17 9.96 -21.51
N CYS A 224 7.41 10.40 -20.50
CA CYS A 224 7.39 11.79 -20.07
C CYS A 224 8.74 12.25 -19.53
N LEU A 225 9.38 11.44 -18.69
CA LEU A 225 10.70 11.75 -18.13
C LEU A 225 11.79 11.77 -19.21
N THR A 226 11.83 10.75 -20.08
CA THR A 226 12.82 10.68 -21.17
C THR A 226 12.60 11.81 -22.19
N GLY A 227 11.38 12.02 -22.65
CA GLY A 227 11.02 13.10 -23.56
C GLY A 227 11.35 14.48 -23.00
N GLY A 228 10.96 14.74 -21.75
CA GLY A 228 11.27 15.99 -21.06
C GLY A 228 12.77 16.25 -20.93
N LEU A 229 13.57 15.20 -20.66
CA LEU A 229 15.02 15.31 -20.55
C LEU A 229 15.71 15.53 -21.91
N LEU A 230 15.19 14.93 -22.99
CA LEU A 230 15.68 15.14 -24.36
C LEU A 230 15.43 16.56 -24.86
N LEU A 231 14.29 17.15 -24.49
CA LEU A 231 13.92 18.53 -24.80
C LEU A 231 14.68 19.56 -23.94
N ALA A 232 15.21 19.15 -22.80
CA ALA A 232 15.87 20.05 -21.84
C ALA A 232 17.21 20.59 -22.36
N ARG A 233 17.26 21.91 -22.57
CA ARG A 233 18.48 22.63 -22.98
C ARG A 233 19.53 22.75 -21.86
N GLN A 234 19.10 22.67 -20.59
CA GLN A 234 19.97 22.66 -19.41
C GLN A 234 19.76 21.37 -18.62
N ARG A 235 20.31 20.26 -19.15
CA ARG A 235 20.16 18.90 -18.58
C ARG A 235 20.41 18.85 -17.08
N ARG A 236 21.36 19.62 -16.57
CA ARG A 236 21.68 19.69 -15.13
C ARG A 236 20.54 20.25 -14.27
N ARG A 237 19.91 21.35 -14.68
CA ARG A 237 18.76 21.93 -13.94
C ARG A 237 17.52 21.04 -14.08
N ALA A 238 17.30 20.48 -15.27
CA ALA A 238 16.22 19.53 -15.51
C ALA A 238 16.33 18.30 -14.59
N LEU A 239 17.52 17.70 -14.44
CA LEU A 239 17.73 16.56 -13.54
C LEU A 239 17.48 16.91 -12.07
N ILE A 240 17.93 18.07 -11.61
CA ILE A 240 17.70 18.53 -10.22
C ILE A 240 16.20 18.73 -9.97
N CYS A 241 15.52 19.49 -10.82
CA CYS A 241 14.08 19.75 -10.68
C CYS A 241 13.24 18.47 -10.76
N THR A 242 13.61 17.55 -11.65
CA THR A 242 12.89 16.28 -11.82
C THR A 242 13.13 15.36 -10.62
N GLY A 243 14.37 15.20 -10.16
CA GLY A 243 14.69 14.39 -8.99
C GLY A 243 13.99 14.89 -7.73
N LEU A 244 14.01 16.20 -7.49
CA LEU A 244 13.29 16.83 -6.39
C LEU A 244 11.76 16.73 -6.57
N GLY A 245 11.25 16.90 -7.79
CA GLY A 245 9.83 16.76 -8.11
C GLY A 245 9.31 15.35 -7.83
N CYS A 246 10.05 14.32 -8.26
CA CYS A 246 9.73 12.92 -7.97
C CYS A 246 9.75 12.64 -6.46
N ALA A 247 10.78 13.13 -5.75
CA ALA A 247 10.89 12.95 -4.30
C ALA A 247 9.74 13.65 -3.56
N ALA A 248 9.40 14.88 -3.94
CA ALA A 248 8.27 15.61 -3.36
C ALA A 248 6.93 14.93 -3.64
N ALA A 249 6.70 14.48 -4.88
CA ALA A 249 5.46 13.77 -5.26
C ALA A 249 5.33 12.43 -4.52
N ALA A 250 6.43 11.68 -4.36
CA ALA A 250 6.47 10.44 -3.60
C ALA A 250 6.23 10.67 -2.09
N ALA A 251 6.81 11.74 -1.51
CA ALA A 251 6.55 12.13 -0.13
C ALA A 251 5.09 12.56 0.10
N LEU A 252 4.49 13.30 -0.85
CA LEU A 252 3.07 13.65 -0.82
C LEU A 252 2.17 12.42 -0.87
N LEU A 253 2.53 11.42 -1.68
CA LEU A 253 1.81 10.15 -1.73
C LEU A 253 1.87 9.42 -0.37
N ALA A 254 3.05 9.33 0.26
CA ALA A 254 3.18 8.75 1.59
C ALA A 254 2.34 9.50 2.64
N ALA A 255 2.34 10.84 2.60
CA ALA A 255 1.52 11.65 3.49
C ALA A 255 0.02 11.39 3.28
N ALA A 256 -0.43 11.29 2.02
CA ALA A 256 -1.82 10.97 1.69
C ALA A 256 -2.21 9.58 2.21
N LEU A 257 -1.33 8.57 2.07
CA LEU A 257 -1.57 7.23 2.61
C LEU A 257 -1.65 7.22 4.14
N ALA A 258 -0.81 7.98 4.82
CA ALA A 258 -0.85 8.11 6.28
C ALA A 258 -2.17 8.74 6.76
N LEU A 259 -2.68 9.75 6.05
CA LEU A 259 -3.98 10.36 6.35
C LEU A 259 -5.14 9.39 6.14
N VAL A 260 -5.14 8.65 5.03
CA VAL A 260 -6.15 7.62 4.75
C VAL A 260 -6.11 6.53 5.81
N ARG A 261 -4.92 6.08 6.21
CA ARG A 261 -4.73 5.12 7.30
C ARG A 261 -5.34 5.62 8.60
N GLY A 262 -4.99 6.84 9.03
CA GLY A 262 -5.51 7.42 10.27
C GLY A 262 -7.04 7.46 10.29
N ARG A 263 -7.65 7.97 9.21
CA ARG A 263 -9.12 8.02 9.06
C ARG A 263 -9.77 6.63 9.06
N ALA A 264 -9.14 5.66 8.40
CA ALA A 264 -9.66 4.30 8.33
C ALA A 264 -9.64 3.62 9.71
N LEU A 265 -8.55 3.80 10.47
CA LEU A 265 -8.41 3.23 11.81
C LEU A 265 -9.35 3.89 12.83
N GLU A 266 -9.61 5.20 12.69
CA GLU A 266 -10.59 5.92 13.51
C GLU A 266 -12.03 5.46 13.25
N ALA A 267 -12.34 5.08 12.01
CA ALA A 267 -13.66 4.62 11.60
C ALA A 267 -13.95 3.15 12.00
N LEU A 268 -12.97 2.42 12.53
CA LEU A 268 -13.17 1.02 12.94
C LEU A 268 -14.12 0.93 14.14
N PRO A 269 -15.12 0.02 14.11
CA PRO A 269 -15.92 -0.32 15.27
C PRO A 269 -15.04 -0.74 16.45
N ALA A 270 -15.44 -0.38 17.68
CA ALA A 270 -14.71 -0.73 18.90
C ALA A 270 -14.53 -2.25 19.13
N VAL A 271 -15.31 -3.07 18.41
CA VAL A 271 -15.20 -4.53 18.42
C VAL A 271 -13.90 -5.01 17.74
N ILE A 272 -13.32 -4.24 16.82
CA ILE A 272 -12.10 -4.62 16.11
C ILE A 272 -10.87 -4.19 16.91
N SER A 273 -9.95 -5.14 17.16
CA SER A 273 -8.66 -4.86 17.80
C SER A 273 -7.83 -3.88 16.98
N ARG A 274 -7.62 -2.65 17.52
CA ARG A 274 -6.79 -1.62 16.87
C ARG A 274 -5.37 -2.10 16.58
N PRO A 275 -4.65 -2.76 17.51
CA PRO A 275 -3.30 -3.27 17.24
C PRO A 275 -3.25 -4.30 16.10
N ALA A 276 -4.28 -5.13 15.94
CA ALA A 276 -4.36 -6.07 14.83
C ALA A 276 -4.61 -5.33 13.50
N ALA A 277 -5.51 -4.34 13.49
CA ALA A 277 -5.78 -3.52 12.32
C ALA A 277 -4.55 -2.72 11.87
N ASP A 278 -3.76 -2.20 12.81
CA ASP A 278 -2.48 -1.56 12.53
C ASP A 278 -1.50 -2.51 11.86
N ALA A 279 -1.35 -3.72 12.40
CA ALA A 279 -0.48 -4.74 11.82
C ALA A 279 -0.88 -5.08 10.37
N TYR A 280 -2.18 -5.20 10.10
CA TYR A 280 -2.69 -5.38 8.74
C TYR A 280 -2.38 -4.19 7.83
N ALA A 281 -2.57 -2.96 8.30
CA ALA A 281 -2.24 -1.76 7.53
C ALA A 281 -0.75 -1.70 7.20
N ASP A 282 0.13 -2.04 8.14
CA ASP A 282 1.58 -2.10 7.93
C ASP A 282 1.98 -3.18 6.94
N ALA A 283 1.40 -4.38 7.05
CA ALA A 283 1.68 -5.49 6.15
C ALA A 283 1.29 -5.16 4.70
N LEU A 284 0.12 -4.58 4.49
CA LEU A 284 -0.38 -4.24 3.15
C LEU A 284 0.39 -3.06 2.54
N THR A 285 0.69 -2.02 3.33
CA THR A 285 1.32 -0.79 2.81
C THR A 285 2.85 -0.82 2.82
N GLY A 286 3.48 -1.73 3.56
CA GLY A 286 4.93 -1.87 3.66
C GLY A 286 5.66 -1.94 2.30
N PRO A 287 5.26 -2.81 1.37
CA PRO A 287 5.86 -2.88 0.03
C PRO A 287 5.75 -1.56 -0.74
N LEU A 288 4.61 -0.88 -0.64
CA LEU A 288 4.39 0.42 -1.29
C LEU A 288 5.30 1.50 -0.71
N LEU A 289 5.37 1.60 0.63
CA LEU A 289 6.22 2.58 1.31
C LEU A 289 7.71 2.33 1.02
N THR A 290 8.12 1.07 0.90
CA THR A 290 9.48 0.72 0.49
C THR A 290 9.78 1.28 -0.91
N GLY A 291 8.88 1.08 -1.87
CA GLY A 291 9.01 1.68 -3.21
C GLY A 291 9.02 3.22 -3.20
N VAL A 292 8.20 3.84 -2.35
CA VAL A 292 8.19 5.31 -2.18
C VAL A 292 9.55 5.81 -1.68
N TRP A 293 10.12 5.17 -0.66
CA TRP A 293 11.44 5.54 -0.13
C TRP A 293 12.56 5.33 -1.15
N LEU A 294 12.48 4.29 -1.98
CA LEU A 294 13.40 4.10 -3.10
C LEU A 294 13.30 5.24 -4.13
N ILE A 295 12.09 5.70 -4.46
CA ILE A 295 11.91 6.86 -5.37
C ILE A 295 12.46 8.14 -4.74
N VAL A 296 12.21 8.38 -3.45
CA VAL A 296 12.74 9.54 -2.73
C VAL A 296 14.27 9.50 -2.70
N GLY A 297 14.86 8.37 -2.33
CA GLY A 297 16.31 8.15 -2.30
C GLY A 297 16.96 8.32 -3.69
N ALA A 298 16.39 7.70 -4.72
CA ALA A 298 16.89 7.82 -6.08
C ALA A 298 16.74 9.25 -6.63
N GLY A 299 15.62 9.92 -6.36
CA GLY A 299 15.37 11.29 -6.79
C GLY A 299 16.32 12.29 -6.14
N THR A 300 16.50 12.19 -4.83
CA THR A 300 17.45 13.02 -4.07
C THR A 300 18.90 12.75 -4.45
N LEU A 301 19.29 11.50 -4.63
CA LEU A 301 20.62 11.14 -5.11
C LEU A 301 20.90 11.71 -6.50
N THR A 302 19.94 11.58 -7.42
CA THR A 302 20.05 12.14 -8.78
C THR A 302 20.21 13.66 -8.74
N ALA A 303 19.44 14.35 -7.87
CA ALA A 303 19.57 15.78 -7.67
C ALA A 303 20.95 16.15 -7.08
N ALA A 304 21.45 15.40 -6.11
CA ALA A 304 22.75 15.64 -5.47
C ALA A 304 23.91 15.44 -6.47
N LEU A 305 23.91 14.36 -7.25
CA LEU A 305 24.91 14.09 -8.28
C LEU A 305 24.90 15.15 -9.40
N ALA A 306 23.70 15.54 -9.84
CA ALA A 306 23.54 16.63 -10.81
C ALA A 306 24.03 17.96 -10.24
N ALA A 307 23.78 18.26 -8.96
CA ALA A 307 24.27 19.46 -8.28
C ALA A 307 25.79 19.44 -8.06
N ALA A 308 26.40 18.28 -7.82
CA ALA A 308 27.84 18.16 -7.64
C ALA A 308 28.63 18.36 -8.96
N GLY A 309 28.05 18.03 -10.12
CA GLY A 309 28.66 18.22 -11.45
C GLY A 309 29.85 17.29 -11.73
N PRO A 310 30.31 17.15 -12.99
CA PRO A 310 31.40 16.25 -13.33
C PRO A 310 32.70 16.66 -12.63
N PRO A 311 33.53 15.69 -12.16
CA PRO A 311 34.77 15.98 -11.42
C PRO A 311 35.72 16.90 -12.21
N ALA A 312 35.73 16.79 -13.54
CA ALA A 312 36.50 17.67 -14.43
C ALA A 312 36.08 19.16 -14.39
N ALA A 313 34.81 19.46 -14.13
CA ALA A 313 34.36 20.86 -14.01
C ALA A 313 34.75 21.48 -12.67
N ARG A 314 34.86 20.67 -11.59
CA ARG A 314 35.35 21.12 -10.29
C ARG A 314 36.84 21.41 -10.32
N THR A 315 37.64 20.55 -10.95
CA THR A 315 39.09 20.76 -11.11
C THR A 315 39.39 21.99 -11.97
N LEU A 316 38.61 22.24 -13.03
CA LEU A 316 38.75 23.45 -13.85
C LEU A 316 38.33 24.73 -13.12
N ARG A 317 37.29 24.69 -12.27
CA ARG A 317 36.90 25.83 -11.42
C ARG A 317 37.94 26.11 -10.34
N ALA A 318 38.45 25.07 -9.68
CA ALA A 318 39.54 25.18 -8.71
C ALA A 318 40.81 25.75 -9.36
N ARG A 319 41.19 25.25 -10.55
CA ARG A 319 42.33 25.79 -11.31
C ARG A 319 42.13 27.23 -11.78
N ARG A 320 40.91 27.63 -12.15
CA ARG A 320 40.61 29.02 -12.52
C ARG A 320 40.65 29.97 -11.33
N LEU A 321 40.13 29.55 -10.18
CA LEU A 321 40.22 30.33 -8.94
C LEU A 321 41.67 30.42 -8.43
N ALA A 322 42.43 29.33 -8.52
CA ALA A 322 43.86 29.34 -8.20
C ALA A 322 44.67 30.24 -9.15
N ARG A 323 44.38 30.25 -10.46
CA ARG A 323 45.02 31.17 -11.42
C ARG A 323 44.62 32.63 -11.23
N ALA A 324 43.37 32.90 -10.83
CA ALA A 324 42.90 34.26 -10.54
C ALA A 324 43.50 34.80 -9.22
N ALA A 325 43.75 33.92 -8.26
CA ALA A 325 44.45 34.27 -7.01
C ALA A 325 45.98 34.42 -7.19
N ALA A 326 46.53 33.97 -8.32
CA ALA A 326 47.96 33.92 -8.60
C ALA A 326 48.42 34.88 -9.71
N GLY A 327 47.61 35.86 -10.12
CA GLY A 327 48.01 36.77 -11.21
C GLY A 327 48.55 38.12 -10.73
N PRO A 328 49.15 38.91 -11.63
CA PRO A 328 50.21 38.57 -12.60
C PRO A 328 51.62 38.58 -11.96
#